data_AF-A0A520HJH7-F1
#
_entry.id   AF-A0A520HJH7-F1
#
_cell.length_a   1.000
_cell.length_b   1.000
_cell.length_c   1.000
_cell.angle_alpha   90.00
_cell.angle_beta   90.00
_cell.angle_gamma   90.00
#
_symmetry.space_group_name_H-M   'P 1'
#
loop_
_entity.id
_entity.type
_entity.pdbx_description
1 polymer ?
#
loop_
_entity_poly.entity_id
_entity_poly.type
_entity_poly.pdbx_seq_one_letter_code
_entity_poly.pdbx_strand_id
1 'polypeptide(L)'
;MKLGALINSDGTGAGERQVTGFAIDHRKVAPGTVFGAFEGARVNGEDYIADAIRSGAIAIVARPGLHIEGAAYIANANPRDDRDRAR
;
A
#
# COMPACT_ATOMS: atom_id res chain seq x y z
N MET A 1 -10.68 5.02 -9.18
CA MET A 1 -11.32 4.44 -7.97
C MET A 1 -10.96 5.29 -6.76
N LYS A 2 -11.83 5.44 -5.75
CA LYS A 2 -11.48 6.18 -4.51
C LYS A 2 -10.80 5.24 -3.51
N LEU A 3 -9.75 5.71 -2.84
CA LEU A 3 -9.01 4.92 -1.87
C LEU A 3 -9.90 4.50 -0.69
N GLY A 4 -10.79 5.37 -0.20
CA GLY A 4 -11.71 5.04 0.90
C GLY A 4 -12.61 3.83 0.63
N ALA A 5 -12.97 3.60 -0.63
CA ALA A 5 -13.77 2.45 -1.05
C ALA A 5 -12.97 1.13 -1.03
N LEU A 6 -11.63 1.18 -1.05
CA LEU A 6 -10.77 -0.01 -0.98
C LEU A 6 -10.48 -0.45 0.46
N ILE A 7 -10.41 0.51 1.39
CA ILE A 7 -9.93 0.26 2.74
C ILE A 7 -11.05 0.31 3.80
N ASN A 8 -12.32 0.32 3.37
CA ASN A 8 -13.51 0.45 4.24
C ASN A 8 -13.33 1.53 5.33
N SER A 9 -12.62 2.61 5.00
CA SER A 9 -12.27 3.65 5.96
C SER A 9 -13.25 4.79 5.82
N ASP A 10 -14.18 4.85 6.76
CA ASP A 10 -15.11 5.96 6.90
C ASP A 10 -14.37 7.17 7.49
N GLY A 11 -14.09 8.19 6.66
CA GLY A 11 -13.85 9.54 7.18
C GLY A 11 -12.44 9.94 7.63
N THR A 12 -11.38 9.15 7.41
CA THR A 12 -10.01 9.70 7.48
C THR A 12 -9.62 10.21 6.08
N GLY A 13 -9.02 11.40 5.94
CA GLY A 13 -8.76 12.09 4.65
C GLY A 13 -7.97 11.31 3.56
N ALA A 14 -7.68 10.03 3.77
CA ALA A 14 -7.39 9.07 2.73
C ALA A 14 -8.59 8.77 1.80
N GLY A 15 -9.84 8.93 2.28
CA GLY A 15 -11.04 8.51 1.57
C GLY A 15 -11.28 9.14 0.19
N GLU A 16 -10.83 10.39 0.02
CA GLU A 16 -11.03 11.15 -1.23
C GLU A 16 -9.91 10.98 -2.25
N ARG A 17 -8.77 10.36 -1.86
CA ARG A 17 -7.63 10.21 -2.76
C ARG A 17 -7.95 9.23 -3.88
N GLN A 18 -7.62 9.60 -5.11
CA GLN A 18 -7.88 8.78 -6.28
C GLN A 18 -6.76 7.75 -6.47
N VAL A 19 -7.15 6.47 -6.48
CA VAL A 19 -6.28 5.36 -6.84
C VAL A 19 -6.18 5.28 -8.35
N THR A 20 -4.95 5.38 -8.85
CA THR A 20 -4.60 5.31 -10.27
C THR A 20 -3.94 3.98 -10.64
N GLY A 21 -3.36 3.27 -9.67
CA GLY A 21 -2.73 1.97 -9.91
C GLY A 21 -2.22 1.28 -8.65
N PHE A 22 -1.60 0.11 -8.87
CA PHE A 22 -0.96 -0.71 -7.84
C PHE A 22 0.46 -1.06 -8.28
N ALA A 23 1.42 -0.93 -7.36
CA ALA A 23 2.82 -1.29 -7.61
C ALA A 23 3.40 -2.07 -6.44
N ILE A 24 4.17 -3.11 -6.74
CA ILE A 24 4.98 -3.86 -5.76
C ILE A 24 6.49 -3.58 -5.94
N ASP A 25 6.83 -2.77 -6.94
CA ASP A 25 8.18 -2.30 -7.23
C ASP A 25 8.17 -0.78 -7.09
N HIS A 26 8.96 -0.24 -6.16
CA HIS A 26 8.99 1.19 -5.84
C HIS A 26 9.38 2.03 -7.06
N ARG A 27 10.14 1.48 -8.01
CA ARG A 27 10.58 2.16 -9.24
C ARG A 27 9.43 2.39 -10.23
N LYS A 28 8.30 1.71 -10.04
CA LYS A 28 7.09 1.85 -10.85
C LYS A 28 6.00 2.66 -10.15
N VAL A 29 6.28 3.20 -8.96
CA VAL A 29 5.33 4.02 -8.23
C VAL A 29 5.21 5.37 -8.93
N ALA A 30 3.96 5.78 -9.13
CA ALA A 30 3.59 7.10 -9.63
C ALA A 30 2.53 7.73 -8.70
N PRO A 31 2.25 9.04 -8.80
CA PRO A 31 1.21 9.69 -8.03
C PRO A 31 -0.15 8.97 -8.12
N GLY A 32 -0.74 8.67 -6.95
CA GLY A 32 -2.01 7.95 -6.85
C GLY A 32 -1.89 6.42 -6.80
N THR A 33 -0.67 5.89 -6.73
CA THR A 33 -0.43 4.44 -6.66
C THR A 33 -0.55 3.90 -5.24
N VAL A 34 -1.04 2.67 -5.09
CA VAL A 34 -0.94 1.88 -3.86
C VAL A 34 0.31 1.02 -3.94
N PHE A 35 1.23 1.18 -2.97
CA PHE A 35 2.48 0.44 -2.93
C PHE A 35 2.40 -0.77 -1.98
N GLY A 36 2.77 -1.95 -2.46
CA GLY A 36 2.89 -3.17 -1.66
C GLY A 36 4.32 -3.36 -1.15
N ALA A 37 4.55 -3.00 0.11
CA ALA A 37 5.82 -3.18 0.80
C ALA A 37 5.86 -4.57 1.45
N PHE A 38 6.21 -5.57 0.64
CA PHE A 38 6.28 -6.96 1.07
C PHE A 38 7.72 -7.41 1.29
N GLU A 39 7.94 -8.22 2.31
CA GLU A 39 9.17 -8.97 2.49
C GLU A 39 9.33 -9.98 1.33
N GLY A 40 10.24 -9.66 0.40
CA GLY A 40 10.63 -10.50 -0.72
C GLY A 40 11.83 -11.37 -0.37
N ALA A 41 11.95 -12.54 -1.00
CA ALA A 41 13.09 -13.44 -0.82
C ALA A 41 14.45 -12.85 -1.25
N ARG A 42 14.44 -11.74 -2.00
CA ARG A 42 15.64 -11.06 -2.52
C ARG A 42 15.76 -9.60 -2.09
N VAL A 43 14.64 -8.93 -1.84
CA VAL A 43 14.57 -7.50 -1.57
C VAL A 43 13.44 -7.28 -0.58
N ASN A 44 13.70 -6.56 0.50
CA ASN A 44 12.64 -6.18 1.42
C ASN A 44 11.94 -4.90 0.91
N GLY A 45 10.65 -5.00 0.58
CA GLY A 45 9.87 -3.86 0.08
C GLY A 45 9.68 -2.76 1.14
N GLU A 46 9.81 -3.10 2.42
CA GLU A 46 9.67 -2.16 3.54
C GLU A 46 10.75 -1.07 3.55
N ASP A 47 11.96 -1.39 3.08
CA ASP A 47 13.06 -0.43 2.96
C ASP A 47 12.72 0.70 1.96
N TYR A 48 11.77 0.48 1.05
CA TYR A 48 11.40 1.41 -0.01
C TYR A 48 10.09 2.15 0.26
N ILE A 49 9.52 2.03 1.46
CA ILE A 49 8.28 2.75 1.83
C ILE A 49 8.48 4.26 1.68
N ALA A 50 9.60 4.79 2.18
CA ALA A 50 9.90 6.22 2.10
C ALA A 50 10.01 6.71 0.64
N ASP A 51 10.68 5.95 -0.23
CA ASP A 51 10.78 6.27 -1.65
C ASP A 51 9.45 6.18 -2.37
N ALA A 52 8.61 5.20 -2.04
CA ALA A 52 7.27 5.08 -2.59
C ALA A 52 6.40 6.29 -2.21
N ILE A 53 6.44 6.74 -0.96
CA ILE A 53 5.71 7.93 -0.50
C ILE A 53 6.21 9.18 -1.25
N ARG A 54 7.53 9.36 -1.37
CA ARG A 54 8.13 10.47 -2.13
C ARG A 54 7.74 10.44 -3.61
N SER A 55 7.55 9.25 -4.18
CA SER A 55 7.10 9.05 -5.56
C SER A 55 5.59 9.27 -5.75
N GLY A 56 4.85 9.54 -4.66
CA GLY A 56 3.43 9.86 -4.68
C GLY A 56 2.51 8.67 -4.38
N ALA A 57 3.01 7.63 -3.72
CA ALA A 57 2.15 6.57 -3.20
C ALA A 57 1.16 7.16 -2.19
N ILE A 58 -0.13 6.87 -2.40
CA ILE A 58 -1.20 7.37 -1.53
C ILE A 58 -1.56 6.39 -0.42
N ALA A 59 -1.18 5.12 -0.59
CA ALA A 59 -1.36 4.06 0.39
C ALA A 59 -0.23 3.04 0.32
N ILE A 60 0.11 2.49 1.49
CA ILE A 60 1.13 1.46 1.66
C ILE A 60 0.49 0.23 2.30
N VAL A 61 0.64 -0.92 1.64
CA VAL A 61 0.26 -2.22 2.19
C VAL A 61 1.52 -2.88 2.74
N ALA A 62 1.55 -3.15 4.04
CA ALA A 62 2.69 -3.77 4.70
C ALA A 62 2.26 -4.62 5.91
N ARG A 63 3.20 -5.35 6.52
CA ARG A 63 2.93 -6.13 7.73
C ARG A 63 2.44 -5.23 8.88
N PRO A 64 1.61 -5.74 9.81
CA PRO A 64 1.22 -5.01 11.00
C PRO A 64 2.43 -4.64 11.87
N GLY A 65 2.39 -3.47 12.51
CA GLY A 65 3.42 -2.99 13.44
C GLY A 65 4.39 -1.97 12.86
N LEU A 66 4.20 -1.55 11.61
CA LEU A 66 4.95 -0.44 11.02
C LEU A 66 4.28 0.90 11.35
N HIS A 67 5.10 1.92 11.56
CA HIS A 67 4.64 3.30 11.61
C HIS A 67 4.89 3.97 10.25
N ILE A 68 3.82 4.38 9.58
CA ILE A 68 3.89 5.03 8.26
C ILE A 68 3.19 6.38 8.35
N GLU A 69 3.93 7.43 8.04
CA GLU A 69 3.43 8.80 7.98
C GLU A 69 3.42 9.29 6.52
N GLY A 70 2.43 10.11 6.15
CA GLY A 70 2.30 10.69 4.80
C GLY A 70 1.47 9.88 3.79
N ALA A 71 1.20 8.61 4.05
CA ALA A 71 0.33 7.76 3.23
C ALA A 71 -0.65 6.95 4.10
N ALA A 72 -1.74 6.47 3.50
CA ALA A 72 -2.64 5.57 4.20
C ALA A 72 -1.92 4.24 4.48
N TYR A 73 -1.97 3.77 5.73
CA TYR A 73 -1.36 2.50 6.12
C TYR A 73 -2.41 1.39 6.13
N ILE A 74 -2.15 0.35 5.34
CA ILE A 74 -2.97 -0.84 5.27
C ILE A 74 -2.14 -1.99 5.84
N ALA A 75 -2.37 -2.27 7.12
CA ALA A 75 -1.74 -3.40 7.79
C ALA A 75 -2.38 -4.70 7.30
N ASN A 76 -1.60 -5.58 6.68
CA ASN A 76 -2.05 -6.92 6.31
C ASN A 76 -1.06 -7.96 6.84
N ALA A 77 -1.53 -8.88 7.70
CA ALA A 77 -0.68 -9.87 8.36
C ALA A 77 -0.14 -10.94 7.40
N ASN A 78 -0.82 -11.15 6.25
CA ASN A 78 -0.39 -12.11 5.25
C ASN A 78 -0.85 -11.69 3.83
N PRO A 79 -0.24 -10.66 3.22
CA PRO A 79 -0.70 -10.14 1.93
C PRO A 79 -0.47 -11.09 0.74
N ARG A 80 0.26 -12.20 0.95
CA ARG A 80 0.40 -13.31 -0.02
C ARG A 80 -0.75 -14.32 0.02
N ASP A 81 -1.57 -14.32 1.07
CA ASP A 81 -2.61 -15.33 1.31
C ASP A 81 -3.94 -15.03 0.60
N ASP A 82 -4.08 -13.86 -0.02
CA ASP A 82 -5.30 -13.46 -0.77
C ASP A 82 -5.52 -14.28 -2.07
N ARG A 83 -4.74 -15.36 -2.28
CA ARG A 83 -4.98 -16.37 -3.32
C ARG A 83 -5.72 -17.63 -2.82
N ASP A 84 -6.11 -17.72 -1.54
CA ASP A 84 -6.72 -18.94 -0.99
C ASP A 84 -8.07 -18.68 -0.27
N ARG A 85 -9.05 -18.10 -0.96
CA ARG A 85 -10.47 -18.16 -0.55
C ARG A 85 -11.44 -18.39 -1.72
N ALA A 86 -11.01 -19.15 -2.72
CA ALA A 86 -11.88 -19.72 -3.74
C ALA A 86 -11.89 -21.25 -3.63
N ARG A 87 -12.41 -21.78 -2.51
CA ARG A 87 -12.83 -23.18 -2.41
C ARG A 87 -14.22 -23.27 -1.83
#